data_AF-A0A1Y0I5R9-F1
#
_entry.id   AF-A0A1Y0I5R9-F1
#
_cell.length_a   1.000
_cell.length_b   1.000
_cell.length_c   1.000
_cell.angle_alpha   90.00
_cell.angle_beta   90.00
_cell.angle_gamma   90.00
#
_symmetry.space_group_name_H-M   'P 1'
#
loop_
_entity.id
_entity.type
_entity.pdbx_description
1 polymer ?
#
loop_
_entity_poly.entity_id
_entity_poly.type
_entity_poly.pdbx_seq_one_letter_code
_entity_poly.pdbx_strand_id
1 'polypeptide(L)'
;MPGKDIRTEEGVKAIFARVNAFLGHGVEWGPLKHEDSAGISNLLFRGGYEQERLVLRINVSEKRSFGVSRHLEAVVLAMIEGYDWAPKIVHNAWREGWCLMKDYEGMGSTPTLGDDYFNIQHQILCAVNDWQSIPHLPEADYDYDALFRRYRRAVARFPIGHTRSFCLDLLTQIESGLTELPEVPVCLTHHDLHPGNVCWSHGQPIILDWEYGGFGNPWFDAQALHSQFGVSPAVIQNLTAFESLSNKDFISGLAEVQWIAEALGEIWLLVKSEGVAIDVESDPEL
;
A
#
# COMPACT_ATOMS: atom_id res chain seq x y z
N MET A 1 -17.83 9.97 -16.05
CA MET A 1 -17.86 8.91 -17.08
C MET A 1 -17.12 7.70 -16.53
N PRO A 2 -17.78 6.56 -16.30
CA PRO A 2 -17.11 5.36 -15.81
C PRO A 2 -16.50 4.59 -16.98
N GLY A 3 -15.24 4.16 -16.85
CA GLY A 3 -14.74 2.97 -17.56
C GLY A 3 -13.91 3.12 -18.85
N LYS A 4 -13.44 4.30 -19.26
CA LYS A 4 -12.39 4.36 -20.30
C LYS A 4 -11.05 3.90 -19.69
N ASP A 5 -10.36 2.96 -20.35
CA ASP A 5 -9.04 2.50 -19.93
C ASP A 5 -8.05 3.69 -20.00
N ILE A 6 -7.70 4.21 -18.83
CA ILE A 6 -6.86 5.39 -18.65
C ILE A 6 -5.45 5.15 -19.22
N ARG A 7 -5.04 3.89 -19.44
CA ARG A 7 -3.74 3.54 -20.05
C ARG A 7 -3.66 3.79 -21.54
N THR A 8 -4.75 4.15 -22.21
CA THR A 8 -4.65 4.65 -23.58
C THR A 8 -3.84 5.94 -23.58
N GLU A 9 -3.02 6.14 -24.61
CA GLU A 9 -2.23 7.37 -24.76
C GLU A 9 -3.13 8.63 -24.68
N GLU A 10 -4.35 8.55 -25.23
CA GLU A 10 -5.38 9.59 -25.12
C GLU A 10 -5.86 9.81 -23.68
N GLY A 11 -6.08 8.74 -22.91
CA GLY A 11 -6.48 8.81 -21.50
C GLY A 11 -5.44 9.48 -20.62
N VAL A 12 -4.16 9.11 -20.80
CA VAL A 12 -3.02 9.74 -20.11
C VAL A 12 -2.91 11.22 -20.48
N LYS A 13 -2.97 11.55 -21.77
CA LYS A 13 -2.93 12.95 -22.25
C LYS A 13 -4.06 13.80 -21.67
N ALA A 14 -5.26 13.24 -21.53
CA ALA A 14 -6.39 13.95 -20.92
C ALA A 14 -6.18 14.21 -19.42
N ILE A 15 -5.44 13.36 -18.70
CA ILE A 15 -5.04 13.62 -17.32
C ILE A 15 -3.96 14.71 -17.28
N PHE A 16 -2.94 14.65 -18.14
CA PHE A 16 -1.92 15.70 -18.22
C PHE A 16 -2.53 17.09 -18.42
N ALA A 17 -3.51 17.20 -19.32
CA ALA A 17 -4.21 18.46 -19.56
C ALA A 17 -4.92 18.99 -18.31
N ARG A 18 -5.57 18.11 -17.52
CA ARG A 18 -6.24 18.48 -16.27
C ARG A 18 -5.25 18.90 -15.18
N VAL A 19 -4.17 18.16 -15.01
CA VAL A 19 -3.11 18.49 -14.04
C VAL A 19 -2.47 19.83 -14.40
N ASN A 20 -2.17 20.07 -15.68
CA ASN A 20 -1.62 21.34 -16.14
C ASN A 20 -2.60 22.51 -15.94
N ALA A 21 -3.91 22.26 -16.12
CA ALA A 21 -4.93 23.26 -15.81
C ALA A 21 -5.01 23.57 -14.31
N PHE A 22 -4.90 22.55 -13.44
CA PHE A 22 -4.82 22.72 -11.98
C PHE A 22 -3.60 23.55 -11.57
N LEU A 23 -2.44 23.26 -12.16
CA LEU A 23 -1.19 23.99 -11.92
C LEU A 23 -1.17 25.41 -12.54
N GLY A 24 -2.11 25.72 -13.44
CA GLY A 24 -2.11 26.98 -14.19
C GLY A 24 -0.93 27.14 -15.15
N HIS A 25 -0.14 26.08 -15.39
CA HIS A 25 1.06 26.08 -16.22
C HIS A 25 1.19 24.77 -17.01
N GLY A 26 1.74 24.86 -18.22
CA GLY A 26 2.06 23.68 -19.03
C GLY A 26 3.29 22.96 -18.48
N VAL A 27 3.11 21.80 -17.86
CA VAL A 27 4.20 20.91 -17.48
C VAL A 27 4.37 19.82 -18.54
N GLU A 28 5.61 19.58 -18.95
CA GLU A 28 5.98 18.42 -19.76
C GLU A 28 6.19 17.21 -18.84
N TRP A 29 5.33 16.21 -18.98
CA TRP A 29 5.35 14.99 -18.19
C TRP A 29 6.10 13.88 -18.93
N GLY A 30 7.19 13.38 -18.33
CA GLY A 30 7.93 12.21 -18.81
C GLY A 30 7.71 11.00 -17.90
N PRO A 31 7.78 9.75 -18.40
CA PRO A 31 7.68 8.57 -17.55
C PRO A 31 8.81 8.53 -16.52
N LEU A 32 8.48 8.16 -15.28
CA LEU A 32 9.45 8.15 -14.17
C LEU A 32 10.33 6.88 -14.15
N LYS A 33 9.84 5.77 -14.70
CA LYS A 33 10.59 4.50 -14.86
C LYS A 33 10.58 4.08 -16.33
N HIS A 34 11.69 3.47 -16.79
CA HIS A 34 11.72 2.75 -18.07
C HIS A 34 10.71 1.59 -18.05
N GLU A 35 10.11 1.33 -19.21
CA GLU A 35 8.88 0.53 -19.44
C GLU A 35 8.84 -0.86 -18.79
N ASP A 36 9.99 -1.45 -18.41
CA ASP A 36 10.10 -2.80 -17.84
C ASP A 36 9.80 -2.89 -16.32
N SER A 37 9.53 -1.78 -15.65
CA SER A 37 9.26 -1.74 -14.18
C SER A 37 8.03 -0.90 -13.80
N ALA A 38 7.09 -0.76 -14.75
CA ALA A 38 5.82 -0.10 -14.48
C ALA A 38 5.10 -0.76 -13.29
N GLY A 39 4.95 -0.01 -12.20
CA GLY A 39 4.12 -0.42 -11.06
C GLY A 39 2.75 -0.86 -11.58
N ILE A 40 2.30 -2.03 -11.16
CA ILE A 40 1.18 -2.69 -11.84
C ILE A 40 -0.15 -1.99 -11.48
N SER A 41 -0.18 -1.24 -10.38
CA SER A 41 -1.32 -0.47 -9.87
C SER A 41 -1.34 1.01 -10.24
N ASN A 42 -0.21 1.60 -10.66
CA ASN A 42 -0.09 3.05 -10.91
C ASN A 42 0.87 3.37 -12.06
N LEU A 43 0.53 4.37 -12.89
CA LEU A 43 1.47 4.96 -13.85
C LEU A 43 2.13 6.18 -13.23
N LEU A 44 3.47 6.25 -13.26
CA LEU A 44 4.24 7.32 -12.64
C LEU A 44 4.92 8.19 -13.70
N PHE A 45 4.70 9.50 -13.61
CA PHE A 45 5.29 10.51 -14.46
C PHE A 45 5.99 11.57 -13.62
N ARG A 46 7.04 12.17 -14.18
CA ARG A 46 7.80 13.26 -13.60
C ARG A 46 7.67 14.51 -14.46
N GLY A 47 7.55 15.66 -13.81
CA GLY A 47 7.50 16.96 -14.47
C GLY A 47 8.22 18.03 -13.65
N GLY A 48 8.76 19.03 -14.33
CA GLY A 48 9.30 20.23 -13.69
C GLY A 48 8.20 21.28 -13.51
N TYR A 49 8.09 21.84 -12.30
CA TYR A 49 7.15 22.93 -12.01
C TYR A 49 7.87 23.98 -11.15
N GLU A 50 8.00 25.19 -11.70
CA GLU A 50 8.83 26.26 -11.12
C GLU A 50 10.28 25.80 -10.85
N GLN A 51 10.73 25.84 -9.59
CA GLN A 51 12.04 25.38 -9.15
C GLN A 51 11.99 23.97 -8.51
N GLU A 52 10.83 23.31 -8.55
CA GLU A 52 10.63 21.98 -7.97
C GLU A 52 10.39 20.91 -9.04
N ARG A 53 10.56 19.66 -8.63
CA ARG A 53 10.17 18.48 -9.39
C ARG A 53 8.96 17.85 -8.75
N LEU A 54 8.03 17.41 -9.58
CA LEU A 54 6.79 16.77 -9.17
C LEU A 54 6.70 15.36 -9.75
N VAL A 55 6.00 14.50 -9.03
CA VAL A 55 5.58 13.18 -9.48
C VAL A 55 4.06 13.17 -9.61
N LEU A 56 3.60 12.87 -10.82
CA LEU A 56 2.20 12.60 -11.12
C LEU A 56 1.99 11.09 -11.13
N ARG A 57 1.14 10.61 -10.22
CA ARG A 57 0.65 9.25 -10.19
C ARG A 57 -0.74 9.19 -10.80
N ILE A 58 -0.90 8.39 -11.84
CA ILE A 58 -2.19 8.09 -12.45
C ILE A 58 -2.63 6.72 -11.96
N ASN A 59 -3.75 6.69 -11.25
CA ASN A 59 -4.30 5.50 -10.63
C ASN A 59 -4.84 4.54 -11.71
N VAL A 60 -4.43 3.28 -11.66
CA VAL A 60 -5.09 2.23 -12.43
C VAL A 60 -6.41 1.90 -11.74
N SER A 61 -7.42 1.48 -12.51
CA SER A 61 -8.74 1.18 -11.97
C SER A 61 -8.68 0.10 -10.88
N GLU A 62 -9.49 0.25 -9.84
CA GLU A 62 -9.64 -0.72 -8.75
C GLU A 62 -10.07 -2.12 -9.26
N LYS A 63 -10.63 -2.19 -10.47
CA LYS A 63 -10.95 -3.45 -11.15
C LYS A 63 -9.71 -4.31 -11.46
N ARG A 64 -8.52 -3.70 -11.48
CA ARG A 64 -7.23 -4.35 -11.77
C ARG A 64 -6.26 -4.33 -10.57
N SER A 65 -6.46 -3.42 -9.61
CA SER A 65 -5.69 -3.35 -8.36
C SER A 65 -6.50 -3.98 -7.22
N PHE A 66 -6.41 -5.31 -7.09
CA PHE A 66 -7.16 -6.05 -6.08
C PHE A 66 -6.77 -5.56 -4.67
N GLY A 67 -7.77 -5.26 -3.84
CA GLY A 67 -7.60 -4.81 -2.45
C GLY A 67 -7.39 -3.31 -2.26
N VAL A 68 -7.16 -2.55 -3.34
CA VAL A 68 -6.97 -1.09 -3.26
C VAL A 68 -8.30 -0.37 -3.08
N SER A 69 -8.30 0.67 -2.24
CA SER A 69 -9.39 1.64 -2.11
C SER A 69 -8.84 3.06 -2.24
N ARG A 70 -9.18 3.75 -3.33
CA ARG A 70 -8.71 5.13 -3.56
C ARG A 70 -9.33 6.13 -2.60
N HIS A 71 -10.50 5.80 -2.06
CA HIS A 71 -11.12 6.59 -1.01
C HIS A 71 -10.35 6.47 0.31
N LEU A 72 -10.07 5.25 0.77
CA LEU A 72 -9.31 5.03 2.02
C LEU A 72 -7.93 5.65 1.93
N GLU A 73 -7.23 5.43 0.81
CA GLU A 73 -5.95 6.07 0.55
C GLU A 73 -6.02 7.60 0.69
N ALA A 74 -7.06 8.24 0.17
CA ALA A 74 -7.22 9.68 0.29
C ALA A 74 -7.44 10.15 1.74
N VAL A 75 -8.18 9.36 2.54
CA VAL A 75 -8.36 9.63 3.98
C VAL A 75 -7.02 9.48 4.70
N VAL A 76 -6.31 8.37 4.48
CA VAL A 76 -5.01 8.11 5.09
C VAL A 76 -3.98 9.18 4.74
N LEU A 77 -3.85 9.55 3.46
CA LEU A 77 -2.93 10.62 3.03
C LEU A 77 -3.20 11.96 3.71
N ALA A 78 -4.46 12.27 4.01
CA ALA A 78 -4.81 13.47 4.78
C ALA A 78 -4.48 13.33 6.27
N MET A 79 -4.59 12.13 6.84
CA MET A 79 -4.26 11.88 8.25
C MET A 79 -2.76 11.96 8.54
N ILE A 80 -1.94 11.47 7.61
CA ILE A 80 -0.47 11.47 7.75
C ILE A 80 0.15 12.78 7.27
N GLU A 81 -0.66 13.75 6.83
CA GLU A 81 -0.16 15.06 6.41
C GLU A 81 0.59 15.75 7.56
N GLY A 82 1.82 16.18 7.29
CA GLY A 82 2.65 16.89 8.26
C GLY A 82 3.65 16.02 9.02
N TYR A 83 3.57 14.69 8.91
CA TYR A 83 4.64 13.81 9.39
C TYR A 83 5.86 13.89 8.47
N ASP A 84 7.07 13.88 9.04
CA ASP A 84 8.32 14.00 8.26
C ASP A 84 8.54 12.81 7.31
N TRP A 85 8.02 11.64 7.68
CA TRP A 85 8.08 10.42 6.88
C TRP A 85 6.96 10.33 5.83
N ALA A 86 5.97 11.21 5.86
CA ALA A 86 4.85 11.16 4.94
C ALA A 86 5.16 11.84 3.59
N PRO A 87 4.53 11.40 2.49
CA PRO A 87 4.70 12.04 1.20
C PRO A 87 3.99 13.40 1.21
N LYS A 88 4.66 14.41 0.65
CA LYS A 88 4.10 15.74 0.45
C LYS A 88 3.18 15.72 -0.76
N ILE A 89 1.89 15.58 -0.48
CA ILE A 89 0.84 15.62 -1.48
C ILE A 89 0.57 17.06 -1.86
N VAL A 90 0.75 17.39 -3.14
CA VAL A 90 0.36 18.69 -3.70
C VAL A 90 -1.14 18.71 -3.95
N HIS A 91 -1.67 17.63 -4.52
CA HIS A 91 -3.11 17.47 -4.72
C HIS A 91 -3.47 16.00 -4.95
N ASN A 92 -4.50 15.50 -4.27
CA ASN A 92 -5.04 14.15 -4.49
C ASN A 92 -6.46 14.20 -5.07
N ALA A 93 -6.57 14.15 -6.40
CA ALA A 93 -7.84 14.08 -7.10
C ALA A 93 -8.27 12.62 -7.31
N TRP A 94 -8.41 11.87 -6.22
CA TRP A 94 -8.65 10.42 -6.26
C TRP A 94 -9.90 10.02 -7.06
N ARG A 95 -10.97 10.83 -7.03
CA ARG A 95 -12.19 10.64 -7.85
C ARG A 95 -11.95 10.82 -9.35
N GLU A 96 -10.92 11.57 -9.71
CA GLU A 96 -10.49 11.76 -11.09
C GLU A 96 -9.38 10.80 -11.51
N GLY A 97 -8.88 9.99 -10.57
CA GLY A 97 -7.90 8.94 -10.82
C GLY A 97 -6.45 9.41 -10.86
N TRP A 98 -6.10 10.51 -10.21
CA TRP A 98 -4.70 10.96 -10.15
C TRP A 98 -4.32 11.62 -8.82
N CYS A 99 -3.04 11.52 -8.48
CA CYS A 99 -2.42 12.12 -7.31
C CYS A 99 -1.11 12.80 -7.73
N LEU A 100 -0.90 14.03 -7.27
CA LEU A 100 0.27 14.84 -7.55
C LEU A 100 1.02 15.06 -6.23
N MET A 101 2.31 14.74 -6.23
CA MET A 101 3.16 14.81 -5.05
C MET A 101 4.53 15.37 -5.39
N LYS A 102 5.26 15.79 -4.36
CA LYS A 102 6.66 16.20 -4.52
C LYS A 102 7.52 15.04 -5.01
N ASP A 103 8.43 15.30 -5.94
CA ASP A 103 9.47 14.34 -6.33
C ASP A 103 10.58 14.35 -5.29
N TYR A 104 10.81 13.21 -4.65
CA TYR A 104 11.91 13.02 -3.73
C TYR A 104 13.11 12.45 -4.48
N GLU A 105 14.26 13.11 -4.35
CA GLU A 105 15.53 12.57 -4.86
C GLU A 105 15.77 11.16 -4.31
N GLY A 106 16.27 10.24 -5.14
CA GLY A 106 16.59 8.89 -4.69
C GLY A 106 15.43 7.90 -4.59
N MET A 107 14.36 8.06 -5.38
CA MET A 107 13.32 7.03 -5.50
C MET A 107 13.96 5.66 -5.87
N GLY A 108 13.88 4.68 -4.97
CA GLY A 108 14.53 3.36 -5.11
C GLY A 108 16.04 3.30 -4.79
N SER A 109 16.62 4.38 -4.25
CA SER A 109 18.00 4.39 -3.74
C SER A 109 17.99 4.02 -2.27
N THR A 110 18.05 2.73 -1.95
CA THR A 110 18.38 2.28 -0.60
C THR A 110 19.79 2.79 -0.27
N PRO A 111 20.03 3.40 0.91
CA PRO A 111 21.38 3.75 1.32
C PRO A 111 22.26 2.50 1.27
N THR A 112 23.46 2.63 0.71
CA THR A 112 24.39 1.51 0.50
C THR A 112 24.69 0.79 1.81
N LEU A 113 24.60 -0.54 1.77
CA LEU A 113 24.88 -1.50 2.85
C LEU A 113 26.22 -1.20 3.52
N GLY A 114 26.14 -0.69 4.75
CA GLY A 114 27.25 -0.35 5.63
C GLY A 114 26.72 -0.01 7.03
N ASP A 115 27.48 0.77 7.80
CA ASP A 115 27.16 1.15 9.19
C ASP A 115 25.81 1.90 9.36
N ASP A 116 25.22 2.39 8.27
CA ASP A 116 23.93 3.09 8.26
C ASP A 116 22.70 2.16 8.33
N TYR A 117 22.85 0.83 8.19
CA TYR A 117 21.70 -0.08 8.16
C TYR A 117 20.89 -0.06 9.47
N PHE A 118 21.56 0.01 10.61
CA PHE A 118 20.89 0.15 11.90
C PHE A 118 20.09 1.47 12.00
N ASN A 119 20.64 2.55 11.46
CA ASN A 119 19.95 3.84 11.42
C ASN A 119 18.71 3.79 10.52
N ILE A 120 18.80 3.13 9.37
CA ILE A 120 17.65 2.89 8.48
C ILE A 120 16.54 2.12 9.21
N GLN A 121 16.89 0.98 9.82
CA GLN A 121 15.94 0.18 10.60
C GLN A 121 15.26 1.01 11.69
N HIS A 122 16.04 1.80 12.41
CA HIS A 122 15.53 2.67 13.46
C HIS A 122 14.58 3.73 12.92
N GLN A 123 14.90 4.41 11.82
CA GLN A 123 14.04 5.45 11.25
C GLN A 123 12.71 4.88 10.70
N ILE A 124 12.74 3.71 10.06
CA ILE A 124 11.51 3.04 9.61
C ILE A 124 10.68 2.58 10.81
N LEU A 125 11.32 2.03 11.85
CA LEU A 125 10.64 1.65 13.09
C LEU A 125 9.98 2.87 13.76
N CYS A 126 10.66 4.01 13.82
CA CYS A 126 10.09 5.25 14.35
C CYS A 126 8.86 5.69 13.56
N ALA A 127 8.93 5.66 12.22
CA ALA A 127 7.77 5.98 11.38
C ALA A 127 6.58 5.05 11.67
N VAL A 128 6.83 3.74 11.79
CA VAL A 128 5.81 2.75 12.15
C VAL A 128 5.19 3.06 13.51
N ASN A 129 6.01 3.37 14.51
CA ASN A 129 5.53 3.72 15.84
C ASN A 129 4.68 5.00 15.83
N ASP A 130 5.08 6.00 15.05
CA ASP A 130 4.35 7.26 14.90
C ASP A 130 2.97 7.01 14.29
N TRP A 131 2.87 6.24 13.20
CA TRP A 131 1.57 6.01 12.58
C TRP A 131 0.67 5.08 13.37
N GLN A 132 1.23 4.10 14.11
CA GLN A 132 0.45 3.29 15.04
C GLN A 132 -0.16 4.11 16.19
N SER A 133 0.43 5.27 16.49
CA SER A 133 -0.04 6.20 17.52
C SER A 133 -1.06 7.22 17.00
N ILE A 134 -1.35 7.25 15.69
CA ILE A 134 -2.36 8.15 15.13
C ILE A 134 -3.75 7.75 15.66
N PRO A 135 -4.55 8.71 16.17
CA PRO A 135 -5.88 8.42 16.70
C PRO A 135 -6.77 7.72 15.69
N HIS A 136 -7.48 6.69 16.16
CA HIS A 136 -8.39 5.90 15.35
C HIS A 136 -9.47 6.76 14.68
N LEU A 137 -9.63 6.57 13.37
CA LEU A 137 -10.66 7.18 12.55
C LEU A 137 -11.48 6.07 11.86
N PRO A 138 -12.74 5.82 12.27
CA PRO A 138 -13.55 4.74 11.71
C PRO A 138 -13.75 4.80 10.19
N GLU A 139 -13.75 6.00 9.60
CA GLU A 139 -13.86 6.19 8.15
C GLU A 139 -12.66 5.61 7.38
N ALA A 140 -11.55 5.33 8.07
CA ALA A 140 -10.36 4.71 7.52
C ALA A 140 -10.22 3.23 7.93
N ASP A 141 -11.26 2.60 8.51
CA ASP A 141 -11.23 1.18 8.87
C ASP A 141 -11.04 0.27 7.66
N TYR A 142 -10.17 -0.71 7.83
CA TYR A 142 -9.87 -1.70 6.82
C TYR A 142 -10.82 -2.89 6.96
N ASP A 143 -11.76 -3.03 6.03
CA ASP A 143 -12.76 -4.10 6.03
C ASP A 143 -12.16 -5.42 5.49
N TYR A 144 -11.54 -6.20 6.38
CA TYR A 144 -11.01 -7.53 6.07
C TYR A 144 -12.09 -8.49 5.57
N ASP A 145 -13.31 -8.43 6.12
CA ASP A 145 -14.39 -9.32 5.69
C ASP A 145 -14.80 -9.03 4.23
N ALA A 146 -14.91 -7.76 3.85
CA ALA A 146 -15.14 -7.37 2.46
C ALA A 146 -13.99 -7.81 1.56
N LEU A 147 -12.74 -7.67 2.02
CA LEU A 147 -11.57 -8.14 1.27
C LEU A 147 -11.64 -9.65 1.00
N PHE A 148 -11.88 -10.48 2.01
CA PHE A 148 -11.96 -11.93 1.85
C PHE A 148 -13.19 -12.36 1.05
N ARG A 149 -14.34 -11.69 1.19
CA ARG A 149 -15.49 -11.89 0.30
C ARG A 149 -15.11 -11.62 -1.16
N ARG A 150 -14.36 -10.56 -1.44
CA ARG A 150 -13.87 -10.25 -2.81
C ARG A 150 -12.91 -11.33 -3.30
N TYR A 151 -12.01 -11.85 -2.46
CA TYR A 151 -11.08 -12.91 -2.86
C TYR A 151 -11.85 -14.19 -3.21
N ARG A 152 -12.81 -14.59 -2.37
CA ARG A 152 -13.66 -15.77 -2.62
C ARG A 152 -14.46 -15.63 -3.91
N ARG A 153 -15.02 -14.45 -4.20
CA ARG A 153 -15.72 -14.17 -5.47
C ARG A 153 -14.77 -14.26 -6.67
N ALA A 154 -13.55 -13.73 -6.57
CA ALA A 154 -12.55 -13.80 -7.64
C ALA A 154 -12.11 -15.24 -7.91
N VAL A 155 -11.75 -15.99 -6.86
CA VAL A 155 -11.36 -17.40 -6.95
C VAL A 155 -12.50 -18.28 -7.45
N ALA A 156 -13.75 -17.96 -7.13
CA ALA A 156 -14.91 -18.71 -7.65
C ALA A 156 -15.06 -18.65 -9.17
N ARG A 157 -14.44 -17.66 -9.83
CA ARG A 157 -14.39 -17.55 -11.30
C ARG A 157 -13.29 -18.40 -11.94
N PHE A 158 -12.36 -18.95 -11.16
CA PHE A 158 -11.34 -19.86 -11.69
C PHE A 158 -12.00 -21.15 -12.23
N PRO A 159 -11.38 -21.80 -13.23
CA PRO A 159 -11.80 -23.12 -13.67
C PRO A 159 -11.90 -24.10 -12.49
N ILE A 160 -12.91 -24.96 -12.51
CA ILE A 160 -13.05 -26.00 -11.49
C ILE A 160 -11.84 -26.94 -11.58
N GLY A 161 -11.10 -27.07 -10.49
CA GLY A 161 -9.89 -27.87 -10.44
C GLY A 161 -9.05 -27.57 -9.20
N HIS A 162 -7.84 -28.14 -9.16
CA HIS A 162 -6.95 -28.08 -8.01
C HIS A 162 -6.64 -26.65 -7.56
N THR A 163 -6.30 -25.74 -8.48
CA THR A 163 -5.97 -24.34 -8.15
C THR A 163 -7.09 -23.62 -7.42
N ARG A 164 -8.35 -23.81 -7.87
CA ARG A 164 -9.51 -23.20 -7.23
C ARG A 164 -9.72 -23.75 -5.82
N SER A 165 -9.68 -25.08 -5.65
CA SER A 165 -9.82 -25.71 -4.33
C SER A 165 -8.71 -25.26 -3.38
N PHE A 166 -7.46 -25.30 -3.84
CA PHE A 166 -6.31 -24.82 -3.09
C PHE A 166 -6.49 -23.37 -2.60
N CYS A 167 -6.88 -22.46 -3.47
CA CYS A 167 -7.10 -21.06 -3.08
C CYS A 167 -8.23 -20.90 -2.05
N LEU A 168 -9.32 -21.65 -2.18
CA LEU A 168 -10.44 -21.59 -1.23
C LEU A 168 -10.07 -22.17 0.14
N ASP A 169 -9.30 -23.25 0.16
CA ASP A 169 -8.79 -23.86 1.38
C ASP A 169 -7.77 -22.94 2.06
N LEU A 170 -6.89 -22.30 1.27
CA LEU A 170 -5.90 -21.36 1.78
C LEU A 170 -6.56 -20.09 2.34
N LEU A 171 -7.57 -19.52 1.65
CA LEU A 171 -8.36 -18.40 2.19
C LEU A 171 -9.02 -18.74 3.53
N THR A 172 -9.55 -19.97 3.67
CA THR A 172 -10.16 -20.43 4.92
C THR A 172 -9.14 -20.54 6.04
N GLN A 173 -7.94 -21.04 5.75
CA GLN A 173 -6.86 -21.11 6.74
C GLN A 173 -6.35 -19.71 7.13
N ILE A 174 -6.22 -18.78 6.17
CA ILE A 174 -5.85 -17.38 6.44
C ILE A 174 -6.87 -16.71 7.37
N GLU A 175 -8.16 -16.83 7.07
CA GLU A 175 -9.22 -16.25 7.90
C GLU A 175 -9.18 -16.85 9.33
N SER A 176 -8.97 -18.17 9.47
CA SER A 176 -8.79 -18.81 10.80
C SER A 176 -7.56 -18.28 11.52
N GLY A 177 -6.40 -18.26 10.85
CA GLY A 177 -5.15 -17.78 11.44
C GLY A 177 -5.25 -16.33 11.92
N LEU A 178 -5.91 -15.46 11.15
CA LEU A 178 -6.16 -14.08 11.56
C LEU A 178 -7.01 -13.97 12.84
N THR A 179 -8.01 -14.83 13.00
CA THR A 179 -8.83 -14.88 14.23
C THR A 179 -8.10 -15.50 15.43
N GLU A 180 -7.05 -16.27 15.19
CA GLU A 180 -6.25 -16.94 16.21
C GLU A 180 -5.02 -16.13 16.65
N LEU A 181 -4.69 -15.05 15.93
CA LEU A 181 -3.61 -14.15 16.30
C LEU A 181 -3.85 -13.55 17.70
N PRO A 182 -2.78 -13.32 18.50
CA PRO A 182 -2.88 -12.57 19.73
C PRO A 182 -3.53 -11.20 19.48
N GLU A 183 -4.52 -10.87 20.31
CA GLU A 183 -5.27 -9.62 20.20
C GLU A 183 -4.34 -8.42 20.42
N VAL A 184 -4.47 -7.44 19.53
CA VAL A 184 -3.73 -6.18 19.50
C VAL A 184 -4.71 -5.05 19.15
N PRO A 185 -4.46 -3.81 19.58
CA PRO A 185 -5.27 -2.68 19.16
C PRO A 185 -5.26 -2.52 17.64
N VAL A 186 -6.37 -2.02 17.11
CA VAL A 186 -6.44 -1.54 15.73
C VAL A 186 -5.59 -0.28 15.62
N CYS A 187 -4.69 -0.26 14.64
CA CYS A 187 -3.77 0.85 14.39
C CYS A 187 -3.83 1.22 12.91
N LEU A 188 -3.40 2.44 12.56
CA LEU A 188 -3.12 2.73 11.16
C LEU A 188 -1.99 1.81 10.70
N THR A 189 -2.17 1.19 9.54
CA THR A 189 -1.20 0.27 8.94
C THR A 189 -0.99 0.61 7.48
N HIS A 190 0.21 0.32 6.97
CA HIS A 190 0.52 0.48 5.56
C HIS A 190 0.04 -0.72 4.73
N HIS A 191 0.11 -1.93 5.30
CA HIS A 191 -0.22 -3.23 4.66
C HIS A 191 0.65 -3.66 3.47
N ASP A 192 1.56 -2.80 2.98
CA ASP A 192 2.45 -3.09 1.84
C ASP A 192 3.81 -2.41 2.06
N LEU A 193 4.31 -2.44 3.30
CA LEU A 193 5.57 -1.80 3.64
C LEU A 193 6.75 -2.66 3.14
N HIS A 194 7.50 -2.15 2.16
CA HIS A 194 8.71 -2.79 1.66
C HIS A 194 9.69 -1.72 1.11
N PRO A 195 10.98 -2.03 0.90
CA PRO A 195 11.98 -1.04 0.45
C PRO A 195 11.61 -0.27 -0.83
N GLY A 196 10.80 -0.87 -1.70
CA GLY A 196 10.28 -0.24 -2.91
C GLY A 196 9.28 0.91 -2.65
N ASN A 197 8.60 0.89 -1.50
CA ASN A 197 7.69 1.93 -1.02
C ASN A 197 8.38 2.92 -0.07
N VAL A 198 9.71 2.93 -0.05
CA VAL A 198 10.51 3.88 0.74
C VAL A 198 11.46 4.62 -0.19
N CYS A 199 11.47 5.94 -0.11
CA CYS A 199 12.54 6.75 -0.69
C CYS A 199 13.24 7.58 0.39
N TRP A 200 14.42 8.10 0.06
CA TRP A 200 15.29 8.76 1.03
C TRP A 200 15.52 10.20 0.64
N SER A 201 15.05 11.13 1.46
CA SER A 201 15.23 12.58 1.23
C SER A 201 15.95 13.20 2.41
N HIS A 202 17.10 13.82 2.13
CA HIS A 202 17.92 14.49 3.15
C HIS A 202 18.23 13.61 4.38
N GLY A 203 18.42 12.29 4.17
CA GLY A 203 18.73 11.33 5.24
C GLY A 203 17.51 10.88 6.06
N GLN A 204 16.29 11.20 5.64
CA GLN A 204 15.05 10.71 6.25
C GLN A 204 14.27 9.82 5.28
N PRO A 205 13.59 8.78 5.76
CA PRO A 205 12.72 7.96 4.94
C PRO A 205 11.43 8.72 4.63
N ILE A 206 10.96 8.60 3.39
CA ILE A 206 9.61 8.98 2.98
C ILE A 206 8.89 7.70 2.55
N ILE A 207 7.73 7.45 3.16
CA ILE A 207 6.94 6.23 2.99
C ILE A 207 5.85 6.51 1.96
N LEU A 208 5.95 5.85 0.81
CA LEU A 208 5.14 6.08 -0.37
C LEU A 208 4.04 5.02 -0.51
N ASP A 209 3.11 5.23 -1.44
CA ASP A 209 2.15 4.21 -1.90
C ASP A 209 1.25 3.59 -0.80
N TRP A 210 0.55 4.46 -0.07
CA TRP A 210 -0.49 4.13 0.91
C TRP A 210 -1.82 3.60 0.31
N GLU A 211 -1.78 2.96 -0.86
CA GLU A 211 -3.00 2.53 -1.56
C GLU A 211 -3.72 1.33 -0.90
N TYR A 212 -3.01 0.63 -0.01
CA TYR A 212 -3.52 -0.42 0.88
C TYR A 212 -3.66 0.05 2.32
N GLY A 213 -3.34 1.32 2.61
CA GLY A 213 -3.33 1.84 3.97
C GLY A 213 -4.73 1.97 4.58
N GLY A 214 -4.82 1.79 5.89
CA GLY A 214 -6.05 1.94 6.67
C GLY A 214 -5.87 1.50 8.11
N PHE A 215 -6.89 1.68 8.95
CA PHE A 215 -6.89 1.14 10.31
C PHE A 215 -7.16 -0.37 10.25
N GLY A 216 -6.14 -1.14 10.60
CA GLY A 216 -6.15 -2.58 10.49
C GLY A 216 -5.29 -3.26 11.54
N ASN A 217 -4.85 -4.46 11.21
CA ASN A 217 -4.08 -5.33 12.09
C ASN A 217 -2.57 -5.00 12.00
N PRO A 218 -1.95 -4.45 13.06
CA PRO A 218 -0.54 -4.04 13.06
C PRO A 218 0.44 -5.21 12.86
N TRP A 219 -0.01 -6.47 13.00
CA TRP A 219 0.80 -7.64 12.70
C TRP A 219 1.38 -7.63 11.28
N PHE A 220 0.67 -7.08 10.29
CA PHE A 220 1.17 -7.01 8.92
C PHE A 220 2.39 -6.09 8.77
N ASP A 221 2.35 -4.90 9.38
CA ASP A 221 3.50 -3.98 9.35
C ASP A 221 4.67 -4.51 10.20
N ALA A 222 4.38 -5.23 11.30
CA ALA A 222 5.41 -5.93 12.09
C ALA A 222 6.12 -7.02 11.28
N GLN A 223 5.36 -7.82 10.52
CA GLN A 223 5.90 -8.83 9.61
C GLN A 223 6.76 -8.18 8.52
N ALA A 224 6.33 -7.05 7.97
CA ALA A 224 7.08 -6.30 6.97
C ALA A 224 8.39 -5.75 7.54
N LEU A 225 8.37 -5.14 8.73
CA LEU A 225 9.58 -4.72 9.44
C LEU A 225 10.58 -5.87 9.62
N HIS A 226 10.10 -7.05 9.99
CA HIS A 226 10.95 -8.21 10.17
C HIS A 226 11.52 -8.74 8.86
N SER A 227 10.66 -9.01 7.88
CA SER A 227 11.04 -9.71 6.63
C SER A 227 11.68 -8.82 5.58
N GLN A 228 11.25 -7.56 5.47
CA GLN A 228 11.68 -6.63 4.43
C GLN A 228 12.81 -5.69 4.88
N PHE A 229 12.87 -5.41 6.19
CA PHE A 229 13.86 -4.49 6.77
C PHE A 229 14.79 -5.19 7.78
N GLY A 230 14.61 -6.48 8.06
CA GLY A 230 15.47 -7.25 8.96
C GLY A 230 15.43 -6.78 10.42
N VAL A 231 14.39 -6.04 10.82
CA VAL A 231 14.28 -5.57 12.20
C VAL A 231 14.06 -6.77 13.12
N SER A 232 14.80 -6.82 14.23
CA SER A 232 14.70 -7.96 15.14
C SER A 232 13.33 -7.99 15.84
N PRO A 233 12.75 -9.18 16.09
CA PRO A 233 11.48 -9.30 16.81
C PRO A 233 11.46 -8.59 18.17
N ALA A 234 12.57 -8.66 18.91
CA ALA A 234 12.71 -8.01 20.22
C ALA A 234 12.59 -6.48 20.16
N VAL A 235 12.95 -5.86 19.03
CA VAL A 235 12.81 -4.42 18.81
C VAL A 235 11.37 -4.09 18.40
N ILE A 236 10.79 -4.87 17.49
CA ILE A 236 9.41 -4.69 16.99
C ILE A 236 8.39 -4.83 18.13
N GLN A 237 8.61 -5.73 19.09
CA GLN A 237 7.72 -5.90 20.25
C GLN A 237 7.56 -4.61 21.08
N ASN A 238 8.53 -3.69 21.04
CA ASN A 238 8.44 -2.43 21.78
C ASN A 238 7.57 -1.37 21.09
N LEU A 239 7.02 -1.65 19.90
CA LEU A 239 6.05 -0.76 19.27
C LEU A 239 4.77 -0.70 20.10
N THR A 240 4.11 0.46 20.07
CA THR A 240 2.91 0.74 20.88
C THR A 240 1.80 -0.30 20.72
N ALA A 241 1.62 -0.86 19.53
CA ALA A 241 0.62 -1.90 19.27
C ALA A 241 0.85 -3.22 20.04
N PHE A 242 2.08 -3.51 20.47
CA PHE A 242 2.44 -4.82 21.04
C PHE A 242 2.87 -4.75 22.51
N GLU A 243 2.80 -3.57 23.14
CA GLU A 243 3.27 -3.33 24.53
C GLU A 243 2.63 -4.28 25.56
N SER A 244 1.39 -4.71 25.32
CA SER A 244 0.66 -5.62 26.22
C SER A 244 0.98 -7.10 26.03
N LEU A 245 1.66 -7.48 24.95
CA LEU A 245 1.92 -8.88 24.64
C LEU A 245 3.12 -9.43 25.40
N SER A 246 3.00 -10.68 25.87
CA SER A 246 4.16 -11.41 26.35
C SER A 246 5.12 -11.70 25.20
N ASN A 247 6.42 -11.85 25.48
CA ASN A 247 7.40 -12.24 24.45
C ASN A 247 7.03 -13.57 23.77
N LYS A 248 6.42 -14.50 24.49
CA LYS A 248 5.97 -15.78 23.93
C LYS A 248 4.85 -15.56 22.90
N ASP A 249 3.84 -14.79 23.27
CA ASP A 249 2.69 -14.52 22.40
C ASP A 249 3.13 -13.68 21.20
N PHE A 250 4.04 -12.73 21.42
CA PHE A 250 4.57 -11.90 20.34
C PHE A 250 5.30 -12.73 19.28
N ILE A 251 6.22 -13.60 19.70
CA ILE A 251 6.97 -14.47 18.78
C ILE A 251 6.04 -15.44 18.05
N SER A 252 5.03 -15.98 18.74
CA SER A 252 4.04 -16.85 18.12
C SER A 252 3.20 -16.10 17.08
N GLY A 253 2.71 -14.91 17.42
CA GLY A 253 1.93 -14.06 16.51
C GLY A 253 2.73 -13.63 15.29
N LEU A 254 4.01 -13.26 15.47
CA LEU A 254 4.88 -12.85 14.37
C LEU A 254 5.11 -13.99 13.36
N ALA A 255 5.30 -15.22 13.86
CA ALA A 255 5.46 -16.39 13.02
C ALA A 255 4.17 -16.73 12.25
N GLU A 256 3.02 -16.61 12.90
CA GLU A 256 1.70 -16.87 12.29
C GLU A 256 1.39 -15.84 11.21
N VAL A 257 1.56 -14.53 11.49
CA VAL A 257 1.32 -13.49 10.47
C VAL A 257 2.31 -13.58 9.30
N GLN A 258 3.53 -14.07 9.52
CA GLN A 258 4.45 -14.33 8.41
C GLN A 258 3.87 -15.34 7.43
N TRP A 259 3.37 -16.47 7.93
CA TRP A 259 2.71 -17.46 7.08
C TRP A 259 1.47 -16.88 6.40
N ILE A 260 0.63 -16.13 7.13
CA ILE A 260 -0.57 -15.47 6.58
C ILE A 260 -0.22 -14.52 5.44
N ALA A 261 0.79 -13.66 5.63
CA ALA A 261 1.21 -12.67 4.63
C ALA A 261 1.76 -13.34 3.36
N GLU A 262 2.56 -14.39 3.50
CA GLU A 262 3.07 -15.18 2.38
C GLU A 262 1.92 -15.86 1.60
N ALA A 263 0.98 -16.49 2.32
CA ALA A 263 -0.19 -17.14 1.74
C ALA A 263 -1.13 -16.16 1.03
N LEU A 264 -1.35 -14.97 1.61
CA LEU A 264 -2.14 -13.91 0.99
C LEU A 264 -1.48 -13.37 -0.28
N GLY A 265 -0.15 -13.22 -0.27
CA GLY A 265 0.64 -12.84 -1.44
C GLY A 265 0.53 -13.86 -2.58
N GLU A 266 0.53 -15.16 -2.27
CA GLU A 266 0.33 -16.23 -3.26
C GLU A 266 -1.04 -16.14 -3.92
N ILE A 267 -2.11 -16.00 -3.14
CA ILE A 267 -3.48 -15.85 -3.67
C ILE A 267 -3.60 -14.59 -4.52
N TRP A 268 -3.02 -13.48 -4.06
CA TRP A 268 -3.01 -12.23 -4.82
C TRP A 268 -2.37 -12.41 -6.20
N LEU A 269 -1.22 -13.09 -6.27
CA LEU A 269 -0.53 -13.37 -7.54
C LEU A 269 -1.40 -14.25 -8.47
N LEU A 270 -2.08 -15.26 -7.92
CA LEU A 270 -2.97 -16.14 -8.69
C LEU A 270 -4.21 -15.42 -9.22
N VAL A 271 -4.88 -14.63 -8.37
CA VAL A 271 -6.04 -13.80 -8.77
C VAL A 271 -5.65 -12.83 -9.88
N LYS A 272 -4.45 -12.28 -9.77
CA LYS A 272 -3.89 -11.37 -10.78
C LYS A 272 -3.54 -12.08 -12.08
N SER A 273 -2.90 -13.25 -12.04
CA SER A 273 -2.48 -13.98 -13.26
C SER A 273 -3.66 -14.49 -14.09
N GLU A 274 -4.77 -14.85 -13.44
CA GLU A 274 -5.98 -15.32 -14.10
C GLU A 274 -6.77 -14.20 -14.80
N GLY A 275 -6.32 -12.93 -14.69
CA GLY A 275 -6.89 -11.81 -15.46
C GLY A 275 -8.36 -11.53 -15.15
N VAL A 276 -8.84 -11.95 -13.97
CA VAL A 276 -10.25 -11.83 -13.58
C VAL A 276 -10.59 -10.35 -13.35
N ALA A 277 -11.13 -9.70 -14.39
CA ALA A 277 -11.64 -8.33 -14.29
C ALA A 277 -12.78 -8.27 -13.27
N ILE A 278 -12.62 -7.42 -12.26
CA ILE A 278 -13.56 -7.34 -11.13
C ILE A 278 -14.73 -6.43 -11.53
N ASP A 279 -15.95 -6.96 -11.50
CA ASP A 279 -17.14 -6.11 -11.57
C ASP A 279 -17.34 -5.44 -10.21
N VAL A 280 -17.10 -4.13 -10.17
CA VAL A 280 -17.39 -3.25 -9.01
C VAL A 280 -18.83 -2.72 -9.09
N GLU A 281 -19.56 -2.99 -10.17
CA GLU A 281 -20.93 -2.51 -10.38
C GLU A 281 -21.95 -3.62 -10.13
N SER A 282 -22.21 -3.93 -8.85
CA SER A 282 -23.50 -4.51 -8.41
C SER A 282 -23.64 -4.61 -6.88
N ASP A 283 -23.09 -3.65 -6.12
CA ASP A 283 -23.46 -3.51 -4.71
C ASP A 283 -24.09 -2.13 -4.48
N PRO A 284 -25.42 -2.03 -4.28
CA PRO A 284 -26.10 -0.77 -4.04
C PRO A 284 -25.98 -0.27 -2.58
N GLU A 285 -25.16 -0.91 -1.74
CA GLU A 285 -24.94 -0.55 -0.33
C GLU A 285 -23.53 0.00 -0.04
N LEU A 286 -23.00 0.85 -0.92
CA LEU A 286 -21.89 1.78 -0.63
C LEU A 286 -22.29 3.22 -0.95
#